data_AF-A0A432PXZ5-F1
#
_entry.id   AF-A0A432PXZ5-F1
#
_cell.length_a   1.000
_cell.length_b   1.000
_cell.length_c   1.000
_cell.angle_alpha   90.00
_cell.angle_beta   90.00
_cell.angle_gamma   90.00
#
_symmetry.space_group_name_H-M   'P 1'
#
loop_
_entity.id
_entity.type
_entity.pdbx_description
1 polymer ?
#
loop_
_entity_poly.entity_id
_entity_poly.type
_entity_poly.pdbx_seq_one_letter_code
_entity_poly.pdbx_strand_id
1 'polypeptide(L)' 'MIGVGQRIKKVREDRGMSLDEFAKAIGISVKKLEEIEKGVSRPCDSTLVFIAKRFNVDFKWLALGERAREPVGVT' A
#
# COMPACT_ATOMS: atom_id res chain seq x y z
N MET A 1 -9.84 13.13 -0.93
CA MET A 1 -8.76 12.42 -1.66
C MET A 1 -8.20 11.36 -0.74
N ILE A 2 -8.13 10.10 -1.15
CA ILE A 2 -7.55 9.05 -0.30
C ILE A 2 -6.02 9.23 -0.23
N GLY A 3 -5.43 9.17 0.96
CA GLY A 3 -3.99 9.28 1.16
C GLY A 3 -3.23 7.98 0.84
N VAL A 4 -1.91 8.06 0.67
CA VAL A 4 -1.06 6.87 0.48
C VAL A 4 -1.20 5.87 1.62
N GLY A 5 -1.30 6.35 2.86
CA GLY A 5 -1.55 5.51 4.04
C GLY A 5 -2.86 4.73 3.97
N GLN A 6 -3.93 5.36 3.52
CA GLN A 6 -5.23 4.71 3.34
C GLN A 6 -5.20 3.66 2.21
N ARG A 7 -4.41 3.89 1.15
CA ARG A 7 -4.19 2.88 0.10
C ARG A 7 -3.39 1.69 0.61
N ILE A 8 -2.35 1.92 1.42
CA ILE A 8 -1.60 0.84 2.09
C ILE A 8 -2.53 0.03 3.00
N LYS A 9 -3.35 0.71 3.81
CA LYS A 9 -4.39 0.08 4.64
C LYS A 9 -5.33 -0.78 3.80
N LYS A 10 -5.78 -0.26 2.66
CA LYS A 10 -6.63 -1.02 1.73
C LYS A 10 -5.94 -2.29 1.22
N VAL A 11 -4.67 -2.23 0.82
CA VAL A 11 -3.91 -3.42 0.41
C VAL A 11 -3.85 -4.46 1.53
N ARG A 12 -3.64 -4.03 2.78
CA ARG A 12 -3.63 -4.92 3.94
C ARG A 12 -4.98 -5.59 4.17
N GLU A 13 -6.06 -4.81 4.18
CA GLU A 13 -7.43 -5.27 4.43
C GLU A 13 -7.94 -6.17 3.30
N ASP A 14 -7.65 -5.85 2.04
CA ASP A 14 -7.98 -6.68 0.88
C ASP A 14 -7.25 -8.05 0.90
N ARG A 15 -6.19 -8.19 1.72
CA ARG A 15 -5.48 -9.45 1.98
C ARG A 15 -5.89 -10.13 3.27
N GLY A 16 -6.84 -9.58 4.02
CA GLY A 16 -7.28 -10.13 5.30
C GLY A 16 -6.18 -10.16 6.36
N MET A 17 -5.15 -9.34 6.23
CA MET A 17 -3.99 -9.35 7.14
C MET A 17 -4.21 -8.42 8.32
N SER A 18 -3.83 -8.88 9.51
CA SER A 18 -3.66 -8.04 10.68
C SER A 18 -2.53 -7.04 10.51
N LEU A 19 -2.47 -6.03 11.39
CA LEU A 19 -1.37 -5.07 11.40
C LEU A 19 -0.01 -5.76 11.65
N ASP A 20 0.03 -6.77 12.51
CA ASP A 20 1.25 -7.52 12.82
C ASP A 20 1.76 -8.31 11.60
N GLU A 21 0.89 -9.09 10.96
CA GLU A 21 1.25 -9.89 9.80
C GLU A 21 1.74 -9.02 8.64
N PHE A 22 1.07 -7.89 8.40
CA PHE A 22 1.45 -7.00 7.31
C PHE A 22 2.75 -6.25 7.60
N ALA A 23 2.92 -5.74 8.83
CA ALA A 23 4.15 -5.06 9.25
C ALA A 23 5.35 -6.01 9.15
N LYS A 24 5.19 -7.26 9.60
CA LYS A 24 6.20 -8.32 9.45
C LYS A 24 6.48 -8.63 7.98
N ALA A 25 5.45 -8.70 7.14
CA ALA A 25 5.61 -9.00 5.72
C ALA A 25 6.39 -7.93 4.95
N ILE A 26 6.33 -6.67 5.38
CA ILE A 26 7.03 -5.54 4.74
C ILE A 26 8.26 -5.05 5.50
N GLY A 27 8.62 -5.72 6.61
CA GLY A 27 9.84 -5.46 7.36
C GLY A 27 9.85 -4.15 8.15
N ILE A 28 8.68 -3.73 8.68
CA ILE A 28 8.58 -2.54 9.54
C ILE A 28 7.91 -2.88 10.87
N SER A 29 7.96 -1.97 11.86
CA SER A 29 7.23 -2.16 13.11
C SER A 29 5.73 -1.90 12.94
N VAL A 30 4.91 -2.58 13.76
CA VAL A 30 3.46 -2.39 13.81
C VAL A 30 3.08 -0.93 14.05
N LYS A 31 3.76 -0.28 15.01
CA LYS A 31 3.57 1.15 15.31
C LYS A 31 3.82 2.03 14.09
N LYS A 32 4.90 1.75 13.34
CA LYS A 32 5.22 2.50 12.12
C LYS A 32 4.16 2.30 11.05
N LEU A 33 3.67 1.07 10.87
CA LEU A 33 2.56 0.79 9.96
C LEU A 33 1.30 1.57 10.35
N GLU A 34 0.91 1.58 11.63
CA GLU A 34 -0.24 2.36 12.09
C GLU A 34 -0.11 3.85 11.81
N GLU A 35 1.06 4.44 12.10
CA GLU A 35 1.33 5.85 11.81
C GLU A 35 1.24 6.14 10.30
N ILE A 36 1.71 5.21 9.46
CA ILE A 36 1.57 5.30 8.01
C ILE A 36 0.10 5.26 7.60
N GLU A 37 -0.67 4.27 8.07
CA GLU A 37 -2.09 4.11 7.71
C GLU A 37 -2.96 5.28 8.16
N LYS A 38 -2.65 5.88 9.31
CA LYS A 38 -3.30 7.09 9.85
C LYS A 38 -2.84 8.38 9.16
N GLY A 39 -1.81 8.31 8.30
CA GLY A 39 -1.25 9.48 7.61
C GLY A 39 -0.34 10.36 8.48
N VAL A 40 0.02 9.89 9.68
CA VAL A 40 0.94 10.56 10.60
C VAL A 40 2.38 10.48 10.08
N SER A 41 2.74 9.37 9.44
CA SER A 41 4.06 9.16 8.87
C SER A 41 4.01 8.82 7.39
N ARG A 42 5.00 9.27 6.62
CA ARG A 42 5.12 8.91 5.22
C ARG A 42 5.93 7.61 5.07
N PRO A 43 5.48 6.66 4.24
CA PRO A 43 6.31 5.54 3.83
C PRO A 43 7.45 6.06 2.94
N CYS A 44 8.61 5.41 2.98
CA CYS A 44 9.67 5.67 2.01
C CYS A 44 9.37 4.97 0.68
N ASP A 45 10.00 5.44 -0.40
CA ASP A 45 9.78 4.90 -1.74
C ASP A 45 10.11 3.40 -1.82
N SER A 46 11.14 2.95 -1.11
CA SER A 46 11.49 1.53 -1.04
C SER A 46 10.38 0.68 -0.41
N THR A 47 9.68 1.20 0.60
CA THR A 47 8.51 0.52 1.19
C THR A 47 7.37 0.43 0.18
N LEU A 48 7.10 1.50 -0.57
CA LEU A 48 6.05 1.51 -1.60
C LEU A 48 6.36 0.52 -2.74
N VAL A 49 7.60 0.50 -3.24
CA VAL A 49 8.05 -0.45 -4.25
C VAL A 49 7.95 -1.89 -3.73
N PHE A 50 8.34 -2.11 -2.48
CA PHE A 50 8.26 -3.43 -1.86
C PHE A 50 6.81 -3.91 -1.73
N ILE A 51 5.91 -3.06 -1.23
CA ILE A 51 4.47 -3.38 -1.13
C ILE A 51 3.90 -3.68 -2.52
N ALA A 52 4.17 -2.83 -3.51
CA ALA A 52 3.69 -3.01 -4.88
C ALA A 52 4.11 -4.37 -5.46
N LYS A 53 5.38 -4.75 -5.32
CA LYS A 53 5.89 -6.05 -5.78
C LYS A 53 5.34 -7.21 -4.97
N ARG A 54 5.41 -7.13 -3.64
CA ARG A 54 5.07 -8.24 -2.72
C ARG A 54 3.59 -8.61 -2.77
N PHE A 55 2.73 -7.62 -2.99
CA PHE A 55 1.29 -7.79 -3.05
C PHE A 55 0.74 -7.64 -4.47
N ASN A 56 1.57 -7.55 -5.51
CA ASN A 56 1.12 -7.40 -6.91
C ASN A 56 0.08 -6.27 -7.08
N VAL A 57 0.43 -5.08 -6.58
CA VAL A 57 -0.40 -3.87 -6.61
C VAL A 57 0.25 -2.86 -7.56
N ASP A 58 -0.56 -2.16 -8.36
CA ASP A 58 -0.05 -1.10 -9.22
C ASP A 58 0.61 0.01 -8.40
N PHE A 59 1.89 0.29 -8.73
CA PHE A 59 2.68 1.27 -8.00
C PHE A 59 2.12 2.69 -8.17
N LYS A 60 1.61 3.04 -9.35
CA LYS A 60 1.08 4.40 -9.60
C LYS A 60 -0.17 4.66 -8.79
N TRP A 61 -1.07 3.69 -8.72
CA TRP A 61 -2.21 3.74 -7.82
C TRP A 61 -1.76 3.87 -6.37
N LEU A 62 -0.83 3.00 -5.92
CA LEU A 62 -0.39 3.00 -4.52
C LEU A 62 0.29 4.33 -4.14
N ALA A 63 1.24 4.81 -4.92
CA ALA A 63 2.02 6.01 -4.63
C ALA A 63 1.24 7.30 -4.92
N LEU A 64 0.60 7.41 -6.08
CA LEU A 64 0.04 8.65 -6.62
C LEU A 64 -1.50 8.72 -6.50
N GLY A 65 -2.17 7.59 -6.30
CA GLY A 65 -3.63 7.54 -6.31
C GLY A 65 -4.22 7.67 -7.72
N GLU A 66 -3.40 7.48 -8.76
CA GLU A 66 -3.88 7.39 -10.13
C GLU A 66 -4.88 6.23 -10.24
N ARG A 67 -6.00 6.45 -10.94
CA ARG A 67 -6.89 5.33 -11.28
C ARG A 67 -6.09 4.35 -12.13
N ALA A 68 -6.08 3.08 -11.75
CA ALA A 68 -5.58 2.03 -12.62
C ALA A 68 -6.28 2.24 -13.98
N ARG A 69 -5.49 2.53 -15.03
CA ARG A 69 -6.03 2.53 -16.38
C ARG A 69 -6.62 1.14 -16.56
N GLU A 70 -7.91 1.05 -16.86
CA GLU A 70 -8.46 -0.19 -17.39
C GLU A 70 -7.58 -0.60 -18.58
N PRO A 71 -7.26 -1.90 -18.72
CA PRO A 71 -6.60 -2.35 -19.93
C PRO A 71 -7.47 -1.89 -21.09
N VAL A 72 -6.90 -1.04 -21.95
CA VAL A 72 -7.56 -0.63 -23.19
C VAL A 72 -7.94 -1.91 -23.88
N GLY A 73 -9.25 -2.16 -24.02
CA GLY A 73 -9.77 -3.39 -24.57
C GLY A 73 -9.01 -3.71 -25.86
N VAL A 74 -8.28 -4.82 -25.85
CA VAL A 74 -7.72 -5.39 -27.06
C VAL A 74 -8.91 -5.89 -27.86
N THR A 75 -9.34 -5.10 -28.85
CA THR A 75 -10.14 -5.56 -29.98
C THR A 75 -9.22 -6.28 -30.96
#